data_AF-A0A4R2NQ49-F1
#
_entry.id   AF-A0A4R2NQ49-F1
#
_cell.length_a   1.000
_cell.length_b   1.000
_cell.length_c   1.000
_cell.angle_alpha   90.00
_cell.angle_beta   90.00
_cell.angle_gamma   90.00
#
_symmetry.space_group_name_H-M   'P 1'
#
loop_
_entity.id
_entity.type
_entity.pdbx_description
1 polymer ?
#
loop_
_entity_poly.entity_id
_entity_poly.type
_entity_poly.pdbx_seq_one_letter_code
_entity_poly.pdbx_strand_id
1 'polypeptide(L)'
;MAKIVQEIEMGDYTISLKDHGDGKYEARLSSGRYGGLLEIEKSDYGLRIRQIDIGSADVSLEHLALMTILVGADQELISEINRINKARNQSWK
;
A
#
# COMPACT_ATOMS: atom_id res chain seq x y z
N MET A 1 2.82 -7.19 -19.69
CA MET A 1 1.46 -7.55 -19.20
C MET A 1 1.56 -7.60 -17.69
N ALA A 2 0.69 -6.87 -16.97
CA ALA A 2 0.63 -6.96 -15.51
C ALA A 2 0.09 -8.34 -15.11
N LYS A 3 0.73 -8.98 -14.14
CA LYS A 3 0.34 -10.32 -13.66
C LYS A 3 -0.08 -10.21 -12.20
N ILE A 4 -1.21 -10.82 -11.84
CA ILE A 4 -1.57 -11.02 -10.43
C ILE A 4 -0.56 -12.00 -9.85
N VAL A 5 0.19 -11.54 -8.85
CA VAL A 5 1.25 -12.31 -8.20
C VAL A 5 0.83 -12.83 -6.84
N GLN A 6 -0.17 -12.21 -6.21
CA GLN A 6 -0.72 -12.64 -4.93
C GLN A 6 -2.15 -12.14 -4.72
N GLU A 7 -2.97 -12.93 -4.03
CA GLU A 7 -4.32 -12.54 -3.59
C GLU A 7 -4.53 -12.98 -2.13
N ILE A 8 -5.27 -12.15 -1.37
CA ILE A 8 -5.71 -12.43 -0.01
C ILE A 8 -7.22 -12.21 0.06
N GLU A 9 -7.94 -13.24 0.50
CA GLU A 9 -9.39 -13.18 0.76
C GLU A 9 -9.66 -12.86 2.24
N MET A 10 -10.60 -11.95 2.48
CA MET A 10 -10.95 -11.41 3.80
C MET A 10 -12.47 -11.19 3.89
N GLY A 11 -13.22 -12.28 4.09
CA GLY A 11 -14.69 -12.21 4.12
C GLY A 11 -15.22 -11.72 2.77
N ASP A 12 -15.90 -10.58 2.76
CA ASP A 12 -16.46 -9.96 1.55
C ASP A 12 -15.43 -9.18 0.71
N TYR A 13 -14.18 -9.11 1.18
CA TYR A 13 -13.10 -8.36 0.56
C TYR A 13 -12.02 -9.27 -0.01
N THR A 14 -11.40 -8.84 -1.10
CA THR A 14 -10.24 -9.47 -1.73
C THR A 14 -9.20 -8.39 -2.01
N ILE A 15 -7.97 -8.60 -1.52
CA ILE A 15 -6.82 -7.77 -1.88
C ILE A 15 -5.99 -8.52 -2.91
N SER A 16 -5.79 -7.92 -4.07
CA SER A 16 -4.95 -8.47 -5.15
C SER A 16 -3.70 -7.62 -5.34
N LEU A 17 -2.56 -8.26 -5.54
CA LEU A 17 -1.29 -7.64 -5.87
C LEU A 17 -0.95 -7.94 -7.32
N LYS A 18 -0.73 -6.90 -8.12
CA LYS A 18 -0.21 -7.01 -9.47
C LYS A 18 1.20 -6.45 -9.55
N ASP A 19 2.07 -7.21 -10.21
CA ASP A 19 3.39 -6.75 -10.59
C ASP A 19 3.34 -6.26 -12.04
N HIS A 20 3.73 -5.00 -12.25
CA HIS A 20 3.79 -4.35 -13.57
C HIS A 20 5.19 -4.40 -14.19
N GLY A 21 6.19 -4.91 -13.47
CA GLY A 21 7.61 -4.83 -13.83
C GLY A 21 8.27 -3.54 -13.34
N ASP A 22 9.60 -3.50 -13.41
CA ASP A 22 10.43 -2.34 -13.05
C ASP A 22 10.17 -1.79 -11.64
N GLY A 23 9.87 -2.67 -10.69
CA GLY A 23 9.61 -2.29 -9.28
C GLY A 23 8.27 -1.59 -9.05
N LYS A 24 7.34 -1.65 -10.00
CA LYS A 24 5.98 -1.10 -9.89
C LYS A 24 4.98 -2.16 -9.47
N TYR A 25 4.26 -1.89 -8.39
CA TYR A 25 3.27 -2.78 -7.81
C TYR A 25 1.92 -2.06 -7.63
N GLU A 26 0.83 -2.76 -7.92
CA GLU A 26 -0.53 -2.30 -7.68
C GLU A 26 -1.17 -3.25 -6.66
N ALA A 27 -1.52 -2.72 -5.49
CA ALA A 27 -2.36 -3.41 -4.53
C ALA A 27 -3.79 -2.90 -4.67
N ARG A 28 -4.75 -3.79 -4.92
CA ARG A 28 -6.15 -3.45 -5.11
C ARG A 28 -7.02 -4.19 -4.12
N LEU A 29 -7.75 -3.44 -3.32
CA LEU A 29 -8.85 -3.93 -2.50
C LEU A 29 -10.15 -3.93 -3.32
N SER A 30 -10.84 -5.05 -3.32
CA SER A 30 -12.13 -5.21 -4.00
C SER A 30 -13.13 -5.90 -3.08
N SER A 31 -14.36 -5.41 -3.07
CA SER A 31 -15.53 -6.01 -2.44
C SER A 31 -16.69 -5.84 -3.42
N GLY A 32 -17.69 -6.72 -3.39
CA GLY A 32 -18.72 -6.79 -4.43
C GLY A 32 -19.39 -5.47 -4.84
N ARG A 33 -19.41 -4.44 -3.98
CA ARG A 33 -19.93 -3.09 -4.30
C ARG A 33 -18.94 -1.94 -4.02
N TYR A 34 -17.77 -2.22 -3.47
CA TYR A 34 -16.86 -1.21 -2.93
C TYR A 34 -15.41 -1.60 -3.23
N GLY A 35 -14.53 -0.63 -3.46
CA GLY A 35 -13.14 -0.92 -3.77
C GLY A 35 -12.21 0.23 -3.43
N GLY A 36 -10.93 -0.11 -3.26
CA GLY A 36 -9.84 0.83 -3.07
C GLY A 36 -8.64 0.39 -3.91
N LEU A 37 -7.89 1.36 -4.42
CA LEU A 37 -6.68 1.15 -5.21
C LEU A 37 -5.51 1.84 -4.52
N LEU A 38 -4.43 1.10 -4.31
CA LEU A 38 -3.15 1.62 -3.87
C LEU A 38 -2.09 1.25 -4.91
N GLU A 39 -1.64 2.25 -5.66
CA GLU A 39 -0.51 2.09 -6.59
C GLU A 39 0.77 2.58 -5.95
N ILE A 40 1.79 1.72 -5.94
CA ILE A 40 3.10 2.02 -5.39
C ILE A 40 4.19 1.72 -6.42
N GLU A 41 5.13 2.64 -6.57
CA GLU A 41 6.36 2.39 -7.32
C GLU A 41 7.57 2.41 -6.39
N LYS A 42 8.51 1.49 -6.61
CA LYS A 42 9.87 1.63 -6.10
C LYS A 42 10.59 2.71 -6.90
N SER A 43 11.25 3.60 -6.18
CA SER A 43 12.14 4.63 -6.71
C SER A 43 13.52 4.53 -6.06
N ASP A 44 14.50 5.26 -6.58
CA ASP A 44 15.84 5.34 -6.00
C ASP A 44 15.85 5.87 -4.54
N TYR A 45 14.75 6.49 -4.11
CA TYR A 45 14.56 7.08 -2.78
C TYR A 45 13.65 6.24 -1.86
N GLY A 46 13.26 5.03 -2.29
CA GLY A 46 12.32 4.14 -1.59
C GLY A 46 10.96 4.06 -2.27
N LEU A 47 9.92 3.72 -1.51
CA LEU A 47 8.57 3.53 -2.03
C LEU A 47 7.80 4.85 -2.17
N ARG A 48 7.23 5.05 -3.35
CA ARG A 48 6.37 6.19 -3.64
C ARG A 48 4.95 5.73 -3.92
N ILE A 49 4.01 6.28 -3.18
CA ILE A 49 2.59 6.13 -3.49
C ILE A 49 2.27 6.99 -4.71
N ARG A 50 1.90 6.35 -5.82
CA ARG A 50 1.50 7.04 -7.06
C ARG A 50 0.07 7.53 -6.99
N GLN A 51 -0.81 6.66 -6.50
CA GLN A 51 -2.23 6.92 -6.42
C GLN A 51 -2.83 6.17 -5.23
N ILE A 52 -3.70 6.88 -4.52
CA ILE A 52 -4.65 6.28 -3.60
C ILE A 52 -6.03 6.68 -4.12
N ASP A 53 -6.78 5.71 -4.61
CA ASP A 53 -8.18 5.89 -4.94
C ASP A 53 -9.00 5.06 -3.97
N ILE A 54 -9.53 5.72 -2.96
CA ILE A 54 -10.47 5.16 -2.02
C ILE A 54 -11.83 5.56 -2.59
N GLY A 55 -12.54 4.63 -3.25
CA GLY A 55 -13.86 4.92 -3.79
C GLY A 55 -14.89 5.24 -2.68
N SER A 56 -16.17 4.95 -2.90
CA SER A 56 -17.21 5.02 -1.86
C SER A 56 -17.09 3.95 -0.74
N ALA A 57 -15.90 3.38 -0.58
CA ALA A 57 -15.60 2.29 0.33
C ALA A 57 -15.01 2.81 1.65
N ASP A 58 -15.55 2.37 2.78
CA ASP A 58 -14.85 2.50 4.06
C ASP A 58 -13.64 1.57 4.05
N VAL A 59 -12.46 2.12 3.73
CA VAL A 59 -11.18 1.42 3.82
C VAL A 59 -10.62 1.60 5.23
N SER A 60 -10.67 0.52 6.02
CA SER A 60 -10.09 0.54 7.36
C SER A 60 -8.55 0.56 7.32
N LEU A 61 -7.93 0.90 8.45
CA LEU A 61 -6.46 0.94 8.59
C LEU A 61 -5.83 -0.45 8.37
N GLU A 62 -6.55 -1.53 8.71
CA GLU A 62 -6.12 -2.91 8.50
C GLU A 62 -5.99 -3.24 7.00
N HIS A 63 -6.93 -2.77 6.18
CA HIS A 63 -6.86 -2.95 4.73
C HIS A 63 -5.66 -2.21 4.13
N LEU A 64 -5.42 -0.97 4.57
CA LEU A 64 -4.23 -0.21 4.17
C LEU A 64 -2.94 -0.90 4.58
N ALA A 65 -2.87 -1.42 5.80
CA ALA A 65 -1.71 -2.15 6.31
C ALA A 65 -1.44 -3.44 5.52
N LEU A 66 -2.47 -4.18 5.12
CA LEU A 66 -2.31 -5.39 4.32
C LEU A 66 -1.87 -5.08 2.88
N MET A 67 -2.39 -4.01 2.29
CA MET A 67 -1.94 -3.57 0.97
C MET A 67 -0.46 -3.14 0.99
N THR A 68 0.01 -2.47 2.05
CA THR A 68 1.43 -2.11 2.19
C THR A 68 2.32 -3.33 2.47
N ILE A 69 1.87 -4.30 3.26
CA ILE A 69 2.58 -5.57 3.44
C ILE A 69 2.73 -6.31 2.11
N LEU A 70 1.67 -6.38 1.31
CA LEU A 70 1.69 -7.10 0.03
C LEU A 70 2.70 -6.53 -0.97
N VAL A 71 2.82 -5.21 -1.05
CA VAL A 71 3.82 -4.59 -1.94
C VAL A 71 5.25 -4.64 -1.37
N GLY A 72 5.45 -5.30 -0.21
CA GLY A 72 6.74 -5.36 0.48
C GLY A 72 7.19 -4.02 1.05
N ALA A 73 6.23 -3.16 1.41
CA ALA A 73 6.48 -1.81 1.91
C ALA A 73 6.54 -1.70 3.44
N ASP A 74 6.20 -2.77 4.17
CA ASP A 74 6.00 -2.74 5.62
C ASP A 74 7.22 -2.22 6.38
N GLN A 75 8.41 -2.78 6.14
CA GLN A 75 9.62 -2.37 6.86
C GLN A 75 10.12 -0.99 6.44
N GLU A 76 10.07 -0.66 5.15
CA GLU A 76 10.47 0.67 4.65
C GLU A 76 9.54 1.75 5.18
N LEU A 77 8.23 1.50 5.20
CA LEU A 77 7.23 2.42 5.74
C LEU A 77 7.42 2.63 7.24
N ILE A 78 7.66 1.55 8.01
CA ILE A 78 7.96 1.64 9.45
C ILE A 78 9.24 2.45 9.68
N SER A 79 10.29 2.20 8.90
CA SER A 79 11.55 2.95 8.98
C SER A 79 11.32 4.44 8.74
N GLU A 80 10.51 4.77 7.74
CA GLU A 80 10.27 6.16 7.33
C GLU A 80 9.34 6.90 8.30
N ILE A 81 8.32 6.23 8.84
CA ILE A 81 7.49 6.75 9.95
C ILE A 81 8.39 7.04 11.16
N ASN A 82 9.30 6.12 11.50
CA ASN A 82 10.22 6.31 12.61
C ASN A 82 11.19 7.47 12.36
N ARG A 83 11.65 7.67 11.12
CA ARG A 83 12.48 8.82 10.72
C ARG A 83 11.74 10.13 10.91
N ILE A 84 10.49 10.23 10.43
CA ILE A 84 9.63 11.41 10.57
C ILE A 84 9.35 11.71 12.05
N ASN A 85 9.04 10.67 12.86
CA ASN A 85 8.80 10.85 14.29
C ASN A 85 10.05 11.34 15.04
N LYS A 86 11.23 10.82 14.69
CA LYS A 86 12.51 11.31 15.24
C LYS A 86 12.76 12.77 14.85
N ALA A 87 12.55 13.13 13.57
CA ALA A 87 12.72 14.51 13.09
C ALA A 87 11.74 15.48 13.77
N ARG A 88 10.47 15.08 13.93
CA ARG A 88 9.48 15.83 14.71
C ARG A 88 9.92 16.01 16.15
N ASN A 89 10.40 14.97 16.83
CA ASN A 89 10.81 15.07 18.23
C ASN A 89 12.12 15.86 18.44
N GLN A 90 12.94 16.02 17.41
CA GLN A 90 14.15 16.85 17.43
C GLN A 90 13.86 18.33 17.16
N SER A 91 12.80 18.64 16.40
CA SER A 91 12.42 20.02 16.07
C SER A 91 11.78 20.80 17.24
N TRP A 92 11.56 20.16 18.39
CA TRP A 92 10.94 20.74 19.60
C TRP A 92 11.91 20.79 20.80
N LYS A 93 13.21 20.60 20.57
CA LYS A 93 14.29 20.82 21.56
C LYS A 93 15.19 21.95 21.10
#